data_AF-A0A966TQ63-F1
#
_entry.id   AF-A0A966TQ63-F1
#
_cell.length_a   1.000
_cell.length_b   1.000
_cell.length_c   1.000
_cell.angle_alpha   90.00
_cell.angle_beta   90.00
_cell.angle_gamma   90.00
#
_symmetry.space_group_name_H-M   'P 1'
#
loop_
_entity.id
_entity.type
_entity.pdbx_description
1 polymer ?
#
loop_
_entity_poly.entity_id
_entity_poly.type
_entity_poly.pdbx_seq_one_letter_code
_entity_poly.pdbx_strand_id
1 'polypeptide(L)' 'MRLGARARLAAFFDDGKFEEIGQGLKAVDVLGFKDSKRYRERLAEATKQSQEAEALL' A
#
# COMPACT_ATOMS: atom_id res chain seq x y z
N MET A 1 -14.78 -12.49 0.14
CA MET A 1 -14.45 -11.13 -0.35
C MET A 1 -13.32 -10.58 0.51
N ARG A 2 -12.27 -10.01 -0.08
CA ARG A 2 -11.14 -9.43 0.68
C ARG A 2 -11.46 -7.95 0.94
N LEU A 3 -11.43 -7.51 2.19
CA LEU A 3 -11.74 -6.12 2.57
C LEU A 3 -10.45 -5.27 2.50
N GLY A 4 -10.49 -4.19 1.73
CA GLY A 4 -9.37 -3.25 1.59
C GLY A 4 -9.01 -2.55 2.90
N ALA A 5 -7.79 -2.03 3.01
CA ALA A 5 -7.33 -1.35 4.23
C ALA A 5 -8.16 -0.10 4.55
N ARG A 6 -8.44 0.77 3.57
CA ARG A 6 -9.33 1.94 3.77
C ARG A 6 -10.72 1.57 4.24
N ALA A 7 -11.32 0.54 3.63
CA ALA A 7 -12.64 0.05 4.03
C ALA A 7 -12.66 -0.52 5.45
N ARG A 8 -11.55 -1.15 5.89
CA ARG A 8 -11.38 -1.58 7.29
C ARG A 8 -11.29 -0.40 8.24
N LEU A 9 -10.49 0.62 7.92
CA LEU A 9 -10.35 1.81 8.76
C LEU A 9 -11.67 2.59 8.86
N ALA A 10 -12.36 2.79 7.72
CA ALA A 10 -13.64 3.48 7.69
C ALA A 10 -14.74 2.77 8.51
N ALA A 11 -14.70 1.43 8.59
CA ALA A 11 -15.62 0.66 9.42
C ALA A 11 -15.23 0.62 10.90
N PHE A 12 -13.97 0.92 11.23
CA PHE A 12 -13.44 0.86 12.59
C PHE A 12 -13.54 2.20 13.32
N PHE A 13 -13.26 3.32 12.62
CA PHE A 13 -13.32 4.65 13.20
C PHE A 13 -14.73 5.23 13.21
N ASP A 14 -15.02 6.01 14.24
CA ASP A 14 -16.26 6.76 14.35
C ASP A 14 -16.40 7.74 13.17
N ASP A 15 -17.61 7.82 12.60
CA ASP A 15 -17.92 8.55 11.37
C ASP A 15 -17.03 8.22 10.16
N GLY A 16 -16.25 7.13 10.20
CA GLY A 16 -15.26 6.80 9.18
C GLY A 16 -14.14 7.83 9.03
N LYS A 17 -13.93 8.70 10.02
CA LYS A 17 -12.93 9.78 9.97
C LYS A 17 -11.62 9.31 10.56
N PHE A 18 -10.56 9.40 9.77
CA PHE A 18 -9.19 9.16 10.22
C PHE A 18 -8.22 10.03 9.42
N GLU A 19 -7.06 10.32 10.01
CA GLU A 19 -5.96 11.00 9.33
C GLU A 19 -4.84 9.98 9.10
N GLU A 20 -4.42 9.85 7.84
CA GLU A 20 -3.36 8.93 7.44
C GLU A 20 -1.99 9.60 7.66
N ILE A 21 -1.14 8.97 8.45
CA ILE A 21 0.19 9.48 8.79
C ILE A 21 1.22 8.86 7.84
N GLY A 22 2.07 9.69 7.24
CA GLY A 22 3.17 9.20 6.41
C GLY A 22 2.75 8.76 5.01
N GLN A 23 1.69 9.35 4.43
CA GLN A 23 1.22 9.12 3.05
C GLN A 23 2.34 9.19 1.97
N GLY A 24 3.42 9.93 2.25
CA GLY A 24 4.56 10.07 1.34
C GLY A 24 5.59 8.92 1.41
N LEU A 25 5.48 7.99 2.36
CA LEU A 25 6.40 6.87 2.51
C LEU A 25 6.21 5.87 1.38
N LYS A 26 7.31 5.52 0.74
CA LYS A 26 7.34 4.56 -0.38
C LYS A 26 8.56 3.69 -0.28
N ALA A 27 8.41 2.40 -0.61
CA ALA A 27 9.54 1.50 -0.77
C ALA A 27 10.51 2.00 -1.84
N VAL A 28 11.80 2.04 -1.48
CA VAL A 28 12.89 2.39 -2.40
C VAL A 28 13.73 1.15 -2.65
N ASP A 29 13.95 0.84 -3.92
CA ASP A 29 14.83 -0.25 -4.35
C ASP A 29 16.30 0.21 -4.37
N VAL A 30 16.93 0.27 -3.19
CA VAL A 30 18.34 0.69 -3.03
C VAL A 30 19.31 -0.37 -3.54
N LEU A 31 18.95 -1.64 -3.42
CA LEU A 31 19.82 -2.78 -3.77
C LEU A 31 19.71 -3.18 -5.25
N GLY A 32 18.79 -2.58 -6.02
CA GLY A 32 18.49 -3.02 -7.38
C GLY A 32 18.02 -4.48 -7.39
N PHE A 33 17.26 -4.88 -6.37
CA PHE A 33 16.96 -6.27 -6.11
C PHE A 33 16.17 -6.88 -7.28
N LYS A 34 16.65 -8.02 -7.77
CA LYS A 34 16.04 -8.77 -8.84
C LYS A 34 16.06 -10.24 -8.48
N ASP A 35 14.86 -10.80 -8.36
CA ASP A 35 14.64 -12.23 -8.37
C ASP A 35 14.05 -12.62 -9.73
N SER A 36 12.84 -13.19 -9.77
CA SER A 36 12.11 -13.51 -11.01
C SER A 36 11.61 -12.27 -11.76
N LYS A 37 11.33 -11.18 -11.03
CA LYS A 37 10.96 -9.84 -11.53
C LYS A 37 11.78 -8.78 -10.79
N ARG A 38 11.99 -7.61 -11.39
CA ARG A 38 12.67 -6.50 -10.68
C ARG A 38 11.78 -6.02 -9.54
N TYR A 39 12.35 -5.67 -8.39
CA TYR A 39 11.56 -5.23 -7.24
C TYR A 39 10.66 -4.02 -7.58
N ARG A 40 11.16 -3.07 -8.38
CA ARG A 40 10.36 -1.95 -8.90
C ARG A 40 9.12 -2.37 -9.71
N GLU A 41 9.22 -3.44 -10.50
CA GLU A 41 8.09 -3.97 -11.27
C GLU A 41 7.05 -4.60 -10.35
N ARG A 42 7.51 -5.30 -9.30
CA ARG A 42 6.63 -5.86 -8.27
C ARG A 42 5.88 -4.78 -7.50
N LEU A 43 6.56 -3.68 -7.15
CA LEU A 43 5.94 -2.53 -6.50
C LEU A 43 4.84 -1.93 -7.39
N ALA A 44 5.12 -1.68 -8.66
CA ALA A 44 4.14 -1.14 -9.60
C ALA A 44 2.92 -2.06 -9.79
N GLU A 45 3.14 -3.38 -9.88
CA GLU A 45 2.08 -4.38 -9.99
C GLU A 45 1.21 -4.41 -8.71
N ALA A 46 1.84 -4.39 -7.53
CA ALA A 46 1.15 -4.39 -6.24
C ALA A 46 0.33 -3.12 -6.03
N THR A 47 0.86 -1.93 -6.34
CA THR A 47 0.13 -0.66 -6.28
C THR A 47 -1.08 -0.67 -7.22
N LYS A 48 -0.93 -1.21 -8.43
CA LYS A 48 -2.05 -1.32 -9.38
C LYS A 48 -3.16 -2.27 -8.89
N GLN A 49 -2.79 -3.38 -8.27
CA GLN A 49 -3.74 -4.37 -7.76
C GLN A 49 -4.43 -3.93 -6.48
N SER A 50 -3.70 -3.30 -5.56
CA SER A 50 -4.22 -2.88 -4.25
C SER A 50 -4.84 -1.49 -4.25
N GLN A 51 -4.53 -0.67 -5.26
CA GLN A 51 -4.83 0.77 -5.32
C GLN A 51 -4.20 1.59 -4.18
N GLU A 52 -3.26 1.01 -3.44
CA GLU A 52 -2.55 1.67 -2.34
C GLU A 52 -1.06 1.78 -2.63
N ALA A 53 -0.43 2.82 -2.09
CA ALA A 53 1.01 3.06 -2.26
C ALA A 53 1.87 2.04 -1.49
N GLU A 54 1.38 1.58 -0.34
CA GLU A 54 2.08 0.67 0.56
C GLU A 54 1.14 -0.36 1.18
N ALA A 55 1.71 -1.36 1.84
CA ALA A 55 0.95 -2.41 2.51
C ALA A 55 0.29 -1.96 3.85
N LEU A 56 0.56 -0.73 4.31
CA LEU A 56 0.05 -0.15 5.55
C LEU A 56 -0.58 1.22 5.30
N LEU A 57 -1.65 1.52 6.06
CA LEU A 57 -2.36 2.80 6.14
C LEU A 57 -2.50 3.19 7.61
#